data_AF-A0A1B6DYJ1-F1
#
_entry.id   AF-A0A1B6DYJ1-F1
#
_cell.length_a   1.000
_cell.length_b   1.000
_cell.length_c   1.000
_cell.angle_alpha   90.00
_cell.angle_beta   90.00
_cell.angle_gamma   90.00
#
_symmetry.space_group_name_H-M   'P 1'
#
loop_
_entity.id
_entity.type
_entity.pdbx_description
1 polymer ?
#
loop_
_entity_poly.entity_id
_entity_poly.type
_entity_poly.pdbx_seq_one_letter_code
_entity_poly.pdbx_strand_id
1 'polypeptide(L)'
;QNPQWGKAGTRYVRFLPPDYADGVSLPRGATLFSNSTPSSREVSLAVHRQEDIPHSHLVSLVAVWAQFVAHDISHTPQMTGFNGERLKCCGVDFNYFHPECFPIRLPKSDPVHGPLHLRCQDYARSATAPRTGCTLGPREQMN
;
A
#
# COMPACT_ATOMS: atom_id res chain seq x y z
N GLN A 1 30.28 14.41 -5.80
CA GLN A 1 29.63 13.75 -4.64
C GLN A 1 28.18 14.22 -4.57
N ASN A 2 27.22 13.34 -4.23
CA ASN A 2 25.78 13.65 -4.17
C ASN A 2 25.24 13.53 -2.74
N PRO A 3 25.15 14.63 -1.97
CA PRO A 3 24.83 14.59 -0.54
C PRO A 3 23.37 14.21 -0.23
N GLN A 4 22.49 14.12 -1.23
CA GLN A 4 21.08 13.75 -1.05
C GLN A 4 20.82 12.24 -1.18
N TRP A 5 21.81 11.45 -1.60
CA TRP A 5 21.63 10.01 -1.76
C TRP A 5 21.55 9.30 -0.40
N GLY A 6 20.51 8.51 -0.20
CA GLY A 6 20.26 7.78 1.06
C GLY A 6 19.69 8.63 2.20
N LYS A 7 19.38 9.91 1.96
CA LYS A 7 18.78 10.78 2.97
C LYS A 7 17.33 10.37 3.24
N ALA A 8 16.95 10.25 4.51
CA ALA A 8 15.57 10.02 4.94
C ALA A 8 14.62 11.19 4.54
N GLY A 9 13.33 10.89 4.43
CA GLY A 9 12.30 11.84 4.00
C GLY A 9 12.38 12.18 2.52
N THR A 10 13.02 11.34 1.71
CA THR A 10 13.17 11.55 0.26
C THR A 10 12.52 10.41 -0.51
N ARG A 11 12.33 10.57 -1.82
CA ARG A 11 11.71 9.53 -2.63
C ARG A 11 12.57 8.26 -2.72
N TYR A 12 11.93 7.11 -2.88
CA TYR A 12 12.63 5.91 -3.34
C TYR A 12 13.29 6.14 -4.71
N VAL A 13 14.40 5.42 -4.94
CA VAL A 13 14.98 5.30 -6.27
C VAL A 13 14.10 4.35 -7.09
N ARG A 14 13.76 4.76 -8.33
CA ARG A 14 13.04 3.92 -9.28
C ARG A 14 14.01 3.21 -10.21
N PHE A 15 14.04 1.87 -10.17
CA PHE A 15 14.78 1.06 -11.15
C PHE A 15 14.01 0.89 -12.47
N LEU A 16 12.68 1.02 -12.43
CA LEU A 16 11.79 0.99 -13.60
C LEU A 16 10.83 2.18 -13.57
N PRO A 17 10.35 2.66 -14.72
CA PRO A 17 9.29 3.68 -14.78
C PRO A 17 8.04 3.25 -13.99
N PRO A 18 7.32 4.19 -13.35
CA PRO A 18 6.06 3.88 -12.68
C PRO A 18 4.96 3.53 -13.69
N ASP A 19 4.08 2.62 -13.30
CA ASP A 19 2.93 2.18 -14.10
C ASP A 19 1.62 2.41 -13.33
N TYR A 20 1.02 3.59 -13.55
CA TYR A 20 -0.26 4.01 -12.99
C TYR A 20 -1.35 3.97 -14.07
N ALA A 21 -2.61 3.78 -13.68
CA ALA A 21 -3.74 3.68 -14.61
C ALA A 21 -3.92 4.95 -15.49
N ASP A 22 -3.59 6.11 -14.93
CA ASP A 22 -3.60 7.42 -15.61
C ASP A 22 -2.20 7.87 -16.05
N GLY A 23 -1.18 7.02 -15.89
CA GLY A 23 0.23 7.35 -16.12
C GLY A 23 0.85 8.29 -15.07
N VAL A 24 0.10 8.72 -14.06
CA VAL A 24 0.54 9.76 -13.10
C VAL A 24 0.42 9.30 -11.66
N SER A 25 -0.77 8.95 -11.17
CA SER A 25 -0.98 8.67 -9.75
C SER A 25 -2.04 7.64 -9.44
N LEU A 26 -3.03 7.44 -10.31
CA LEU A 26 -4.17 6.58 -10.05
C LEU A 26 -3.70 5.11 -10.01
N PRO A 27 -3.86 4.38 -8.89
CA PRO A 27 -3.48 2.98 -8.83
C PRO A 27 -4.20 2.15 -9.90
N ARG A 28 -3.52 1.12 -10.43
CA ARG A 28 -4.17 0.16 -11.34
C ARG A 28 -5.33 -0.53 -10.64
N GLY A 29 -6.41 -0.79 -11.37
CA GLY A 29 -7.64 -1.36 -10.82
C GLY A 29 -8.57 -0.37 -10.12
N ALA A 30 -8.22 0.92 -10.05
CA ALA A 30 -9.10 1.97 -9.53
C ALA A 30 -10.23 2.36 -10.50
N THR A 31 -10.20 1.90 -11.75
CA THR A 31 -11.20 2.21 -12.77
C THR A 31 -12.36 1.20 -12.73
N LEU A 32 -13.59 1.70 -12.88
CA LEU A 32 -14.82 0.88 -12.95
C LEU A 32 -15.00 0.15 -14.29
N PHE A 33 -14.08 0.33 -15.25
CA PHE A 33 -14.18 -0.23 -16.59
C PHE A 33 -13.49 -1.59 -16.72
N SER A 34 -13.78 -2.30 -17.81
CA SER A 34 -13.56 -3.73 -18.11
C SER A 34 -12.15 -4.34 -17.91
N ASN A 35 -11.17 -3.59 -17.40
CA ASN A 35 -9.84 -4.06 -17.00
C ASN A 35 -9.60 -3.95 -15.48
N SER A 36 -10.64 -4.07 -14.64
CA SER A 36 -10.48 -4.04 -13.19
C SER A 36 -9.66 -5.24 -12.71
N THR A 37 -8.54 -5.00 -12.04
CA THR A 37 -7.77 -6.05 -11.39
C THR A 37 -8.59 -6.72 -10.29
N PRO A 38 -8.37 -8.03 -10.01
CA PRO A 38 -9.02 -8.69 -8.87
C PRO A 38 -8.70 -7.93 -7.58
N SER A 39 -9.58 -8.04 -6.59
CA SER A 39 -9.29 -7.48 -5.28
C SER A 39 -8.03 -8.12 -4.70
N SER A 40 -7.19 -7.35 -4.00
CA SER A 40 -6.05 -7.89 -3.27
C SER A 40 -6.46 -8.95 -2.25
N ARG A 41 -7.67 -8.83 -1.67
CA ARG A 41 -8.20 -9.86 -0.76
C ARG A 41 -8.60 -11.15 -1.49
N GLU A 42 -9.18 -11.05 -2.69
CA GLU A 42 -9.50 -12.24 -3.50
C GLU A 42 -8.24 -13.00 -3.89
N VAL A 43 -7.20 -12.28 -4.31
CA VAL A 43 -5.88 -12.87 -4.60
C VAL A 43 -5.27 -13.49 -3.35
N SER A 44 -5.36 -12.81 -2.19
CA SER A 44 -4.88 -13.34 -0.92
C SER A 44 -5.55 -14.68 -0.57
N LEU A 45 -6.88 -14.77 -0.69
CA LEU A 45 -7.65 -15.98 -0.42
C LEU A 45 -7.35 -17.11 -1.41
N ALA A 46 -7.09 -16.77 -2.68
CA ALA A 46 -6.81 -17.77 -3.72
C ALA A 46 -5.38 -18.32 -3.66
N VAL A 47 -4.40 -17.50 -3.27
CA VAL A 47 -2.97 -17.84 -3.37
C VAL A 47 -2.37 -18.25 -2.01
N HIS A 48 -2.75 -17.59 -0.92
CA HIS A 48 -2.14 -17.83 0.38
C HIS A 48 -2.92 -18.92 1.13
N ARG A 49 -2.18 -19.86 1.73
CA ARG A 49 -2.74 -20.89 2.60
C ARG A 49 -2.38 -20.60 4.04
N GLN A 50 -3.27 -20.96 4.94
CA GLN A 50 -3.00 -20.93 6.37
C GLN A 50 -2.50 -22.30 6.80
N GLU A 51 -1.17 -22.46 6.76
CA GLU A 51 -0.48 -23.68 7.15
C GLU A 51 0.58 -23.33 8.20
N ASP A 52 0.67 -24.13 9.26
CA ASP A 52 1.70 -24.00 10.29
C ASP A 52 2.75 -25.09 10.06
N ILE A 53 3.73 -24.78 9.19
CA ILE A 53 4.79 -25.71 8.80
C ILE A 53 6.13 -25.11 9.26
N PRO A 54 6.74 -25.65 10.32
CA PRO A 54 8.05 -25.21 10.78
C PRO A 54 9.14 -25.46 9.74
N HIS A 55 10.07 -24.52 9.60
CA HIS A 55 11.21 -24.69 8.72
C HIS A 55 12.33 -25.46 9.44
N SER A 56 12.87 -26.54 8.83
CA SER A 56 13.84 -27.44 9.47
C SER A 56 15.19 -26.80 9.84
N HIS A 57 15.53 -25.68 9.21
CA HIS A 57 16.84 -25.02 9.35
C HIS A 57 16.78 -23.54 9.77
N LEU A 58 15.59 -22.99 10.01
CA LEU A 58 15.44 -21.58 10.38
C LEU A 58 14.79 -21.47 11.75
N VAL A 59 15.38 -20.64 12.60
CA VAL A 59 14.78 -20.27 13.89
C VAL A 59 13.87 -19.07 13.71
N SER A 60 12.85 -18.95 14.55
CA SER A 60 11.88 -17.83 14.47
C SER A 60 12.53 -16.45 14.58
N LEU A 61 13.70 -16.35 15.21
CA LEU A 61 14.48 -15.11 15.30
C LEU A 61 14.85 -14.55 13.91
N VAL A 62 14.97 -15.40 12.88
CA VAL A 62 15.27 -14.95 11.51
C VAL A 62 14.21 -13.98 10.99
N ALA A 63 12.93 -14.25 11.24
CA ALA A 63 11.85 -13.37 10.81
C ALA A 63 11.89 -12.02 11.53
N VAL A 64 12.16 -12.02 12.84
CA VAL A 64 12.29 -10.80 13.66
C VAL A 64 13.49 -9.97 13.22
N TRP A 65 14.64 -10.61 12.99
CA TRP A 65 15.84 -9.93 12.49
C TRP A 65 15.62 -9.33 11.10
N ALA A 66 14.96 -10.06 10.20
CA ALA A 66 14.61 -9.56 8.88
C ALA A 66 13.72 -8.30 8.96
N GLN A 67 12.74 -8.27 9.88
CA GLN A 67 11.92 -7.09 10.11
C GLN A 67 12.74 -5.92 10.65
N PHE A 68 13.66 -6.16 11.59
CA PHE A 68 14.55 -5.13 12.13
C PHE A 68 15.38 -4.46 11.02
N VAL A 69 16.04 -5.26 10.17
CA VAL A 69 16.84 -4.75 9.04
C VAL A 69 15.95 -4.03 8.03
N ALA A 70 14.77 -4.57 7.71
CA ALA A 70 13.85 -3.92 6.78
C ALA A 70 13.39 -2.53 7.27
N HIS A 71 13.14 -2.39 8.58
CA HIS A 71 12.75 -1.12 9.21
C HIS A 71 13.91 -0.11 9.29
N ASP A 72 15.17 -0.56 9.37
CA ASP A 72 16.34 0.33 9.33
C ASP A 72 16.59 0.88 7.92
N ILE A 73 16.34 0.06 6.89
CA ILE A 73 16.57 0.44 5.49
C ILE A 73 15.43 1.30 4.93
N SER A 74 14.18 0.98 5.31
CA SER A 74 13.03 1.62 4.68
C SER A 74 11.79 1.74 5.56
N HIS A 75 11.09 2.86 5.39
CA HIS A 75 9.78 3.08 5.94
C HIS A 75 8.93 3.92 4.98
N THR A 76 7.85 3.37 4.45
CA THR A 76 6.90 4.14 3.64
C THR A 76 5.77 4.67 4.51
N PRO A 77 5.76 5.95 4.90
CA PRO A 77 4.67 6.51 5.69
C PRO A 77 3.35 6.47 4.91
N GLN A 78 2.23 6.32 5.62
CA GLN A 78 0.90 6.42 5.04
C GLN A 78 0.46 7.88 4.97
N MET A 79 -0.41 8.21 4.01
CA MET A 79 -1.05 9.51 4.00
C MET A 79 -2.01 9.62 5.19
N THR A 80 -1.94 10.77 5.87
CA THR A 80 -2.79 11.11 7.01
C THR A 80 -3.66 12.32 6.70
N GLY A 81 -4.76 12.46 7.43
CA GLY A 81 -5.58 13.67 7.44
C GLY A 81 -4.94 14.80 8.24
N PHE A 82 -5.76 15.80 8.56
CA PHE A 82 -5.36 16.95 9.37
C PHE A 82 -4.77 16.48 10.72
N ASN A 83 -3.67 17.10 11.15
CA ASN A 83 -2.96 16.75 12.39
C ASN A 83 -2.58 15.27 12.54
N GLY A 84 -2.35 14.56 11.44
CA GLY A 84 -1.92 13.15 11.49
C GLY A 84 -3.05 12.16 11.74
N GLU A 85 -4.32 12.59 11.64
CA GLU A 85 -5.46 11.70 11.81
C GLU A 85 -5.45 10.58 10.77
N ARG A 86 -5.81 9.36 11.20
CA ARG A 86 -5.95 8.23 10.29
C ARG A 86 -7.15 8.45 9.38
N LEU A 87 -6.95 8.31 8.07
CA LEU A 87 -8.04 8.38 7.11
C LEU A 87 -9.01 7.19 7.27
N LYS A 88 -10.30 7.50 7.37
CA LYS A 88 -11.39 6.52 7.26
C LYS A 88 -11.72 6.33 5.79
N CYS A 89 -11.58 5.12 5.28
CA CYS A 89 -11.73 4.79 3.85
C CYS A 89 -12.91 3.87 3.56
N CYS A 90 -13.47 3.24 4.59
CA CYS A 90 -14.68 2.42 4.51
C CYS A 90 -15.89 3.09 5.17
N GLY A 91 -17.08 2.85 4.61
CA GLY A 91 -18.33 3.39 5.17
C GLY A 91 -18.36 4.92 5.20
N VAL A 92 -17.87 5.53 4.12
CA VAL A 92 -17.83 6.97 3.90
C VAL A 92 -18.62 7.26 2.63
N ASP A 93 -19.50 8.26 2.67
CA ASP A 93 -20.25 8.67 1.48
C ASP A 93 -19.31 9.27 0.43
N PHE A 94 -19.69 9.18 -0.83
CA PHE A 94 -18.88 9.63 -1.96
C PHE A 94 -18.38 11.08 -1.82
N ASN A 95 -19.23 11.98 -1.31
CA ASN A 95 -18.89 13.40 -1.11
C ASN A 95 -17.81 13.64 -0.04
N TYR A 96 -17.61 12.69 0.87
CA TYR A 96 -16.61 12.77 1.93
C TYR A 96 -15.45 11.79 1.71
N PHE A 97 -15.43 11.09 0.56
CA PHE A 97 -14.41 10.11 0.25
C PHE A 97 -13.07 10.81 -0.03
N HIS A 98 -12.07 10.52 0.79
CA HIS A 98 -10.77 11.15 0.67
C HIS A 98 -9.99 10.62 -0.54
N PRO A 99 -9.36 11.46 -1.38
CA PRO A 99 -8.64 11.02 -2.60
C PRO A 99 -7.42 10.12 -2.32
N GLU A 100 -6.96 10.11 -1.08
CA GLU A 100 -5.84 9.28 -0.62
C GLU A 100 -6.29 7.93 -0.05
N CYS A 101 -7.60 7.66 -0.04
CA CYS A 101 -8.15 6.35 0.25
C CYS A 101 -8.11 5.44 -0.99
N PHE A 102 -7.75 4.18 -0.79
CA PHE A 102 -7.83 3.14 -1.80
C PHE A 102 -8.26 1.81 -1.16
N PRO A 103 -9.50 1.74 -0.64
CA PRO A 103 -9.96 0.64 0.20
C PRO A 103 -9.92 -0.71 -0.52
N ILE A 104 -9.62 -1.75 0.24
CA ILE A 104 -9.59 -3.13 -0.27
C ILE A 104 -11.02 -3.67 -0.28
N ARG A 105 -11.50 -4.09 -1.47
CA ARG A 105 -12.82 -4.71 -1.62
C ARG A 105 -12.82 -6.11 -1.03
N LEU A 106 -13.77 -6.42 -0.15
CA LEU A 106 -13.88 -7.75 0.46
C LEU A 106 -15.00 -8.54 -0.21
N PRO A 107 -14.74 -9.77 -0.68
CA PRO A 107 -15.77 -10.60 -1.29
C PRO A 107 -16.82 -11.00 -0.25
N LYS A 108 -18.07 -11.21 -0.68
CA LYS A 108 -19.15 -11.65 0.22
C LYS A 108 -18.85 -13.02 0.85
N SER A 109 -18.16 -13.87 0.11
CA SER A 109 -17.72 -15.20 0.50
C SER A 109 -16.41 -15.21 1.30
N ASP A 110 -15.89 -14.05 1.72
CA ASP A 110 -14.72 -13.99 2.57
C ASP A 110 -14.95 -14.80 3.86
N PRO A 111 -14.11 -15.79 4.19
CA PRO A 111 -14.34 -16.67 5.34
C PRO A 111 -14.24 -15.94 6.69
N VAL A 112 -13.53 -14.80 6.74
CA VAL A 112 -13.31 -14.02 7.97
C VAL A 112 -14.26 -12.83 8.02
N HIS A 113 -14.31 -12.05 6.93
CA HIS A 113 -15.04 -10.78 6.90
C HIS A 113 -16.49 -10.91 6.40
N GLY A 114 -16.78 -11.98 5.65
CA GLY A 114 -18.10 -12.27 5.10
C GLY A 114 -19.19 -12.42 6.17
N PRO A 115 -18.98 -13.26 7.21
CA PRO A 115 -19.91 -13.43 8.33
C PRO A 115 -20.16 -12.14 9.14
N LEU A 116 -19.20 -11.22 9.15
CA LEU A 116 -19.32 -9.91 9.81
C LEU A 116 -20.00 -8.86 8.92
N HIS A 117 -20.49 -9.26 7.74
CA HIS A 117 -21.08 -8.38 6.73
C HIS A 117 -20.18 -7.22 6.28
N LEU A 118 -18.85 -7.34 6.48
CA LEU A 118 -17.89 -6.36 6.02
C LEU A 118 -17.63 -6.55 4.52
N ARG A 119 -17.49 -5.42 3.81
CA ARG A 119 -17.28 -5.37 2.34
C ARG A 119 -16.06 -4.56 1.93
N CYS A 120 -15.38 -3.98 2.91
CA CYS A 120 -14.32 -3.02 2.73
C CYS A 120 -13.33 -3.16 3.89
N GLN A 121 -12.04 -3.04 3.59
CA GLN A 121 -10.98 -2.88 4.57
C GLN A 121 -10.26 -1.55 4.32
N ASP A 122 -10.07 -0.78 5.40
CA ASP A 122 -9.46 0.55 5.32
C ASP A 122 -8.03 0.46 4.79
N TYR A 123 -7.75 1.27 3.77
CA TYR A 123 -6.41 1.40 3.21
C TYR A 123 -6.20 2.85 2.73
N ALA A 124 -5.27 3.52 3.39
CA ALA A 124 -4.75 4.83 2.98
C ALA A 124 -3.49 4.62 2.13
N ARG A 125 -3.39 5.37 1.03
CA ARG A 125 -2.24 5.33 0.12
C ARG A 125 -1.00 5.86 0.82
N SER A 126 0.17 5.39 0.39
CA SER A 126 1.47 5.86 0.85
C SER A 126 1.64 7.37 0.65
N ALA A 127 2.27 8.06 1.59
CA ALA A 127 2.62 9.46 1.48
C ALA A 127 3.57 9.71 0.29
N THR A 128 3.52 10.93 -0.23
CA THR A 128 4.31 11.32 -1.40
C THR A 128 5.58 12.04 -1.03
N ALA A 129 6.61 11.88 -1.85
CA ALA A 129 7.81 12.70 -1.80
C ALA A 129 7.89 13.57 -3.06
N PRO A 130 8.33 14.84 -2.96
CA PRO A 130 8.58 15.66 -4.13
C PRO A 130 9.77 15.10 -4.93
N ARG A 131 9.73 15.28 -6.24
CA ARG A 131 10.89 15.00 -7.12
C ARG A 131 12.00 16.00 -6.83
N THR A 132 13.25 15.62 -7.09
CA THR A 132 14.40 16.52 -6.98
C THR A 132 14.18 17.74 -7.87
N GLY A 133 14.28 18.94 -7.32
CA GLY A 133 14.00 20.19 -8.04
C GLY A 133 12.51 20.51 -8.24
N CYS A 134 11.61 19.84 -7.51
CA CYS A 134 10.16 20.08 -7.54
C CYS A 134 9.52 19.98 -8.94
N THR A 135 10.12 19.19 -9.83
CA THR A 135 9.60 18.99 -11.18
C THR A 135 8.30 18.19 -11.17
N LEU A 136 7.39 18.50 -12.09
CA LEU A 136 6.19 17.70 -12.33
C LEU A 136 6.55 16.29 -12.81
N GLY A 137 5.64 15.33 -12.58
CA GLY A 137 5.79 13.96 -13.03
C GLY A 137 4.89 12.99 -12.27
N PRO A 138 5.06 11.68 -12.51
CA PRO A 138 4.31 10.66 -11.78
C PRO A 138 4.59 10.70 -10.28
N ARG A 139 3.65 10.17 -9.51
CA ARG A 139 3.72 10.10 -8.04
C ARG A 139 4.95 9.32 -7.57
N GLU A 140 5.62 9.85 -6.55
CA GLU A 140 6.76 9.21 -5.89
C GLU A 140 6.43 8.96 -4.42
N GLN A 141 6.82 7.80 -3.89
CA GLN A 141 6.60 7.43 -2.48
C GLN A 141 7.83 7.84 -1.65
N MET A 142 7.57 8.32 -0.43
CA MET A 142 8.61 8.69 0.53
C MET A 142 9.20 7.45 1.22
N ASN A 143 10.50 7.50 1.44
CA ASN A 143 11.23 6.70 2.41
C ASN A 143 11.68 7.57 3.59
#